data_AF-A0AAF0T8Y2-F1
#
_entry.id   AF-A0AAF0T8Y2-F1
#
_cell.length_a   1.000
_cell.length_b   1.000
_cell.length_c   1.000
_cell.angle_alpha   90.00
_cell.angle_beta   90.00
_cell.angle_gamma   90.00
#
_symmetry.space_group_name_H-M   'P 1'
#
loop_
_entity.id
_entity.type
_entity.pdbx_description
1 polymer ?
#
loop_
_entity_poly.entity_id
_entity_poly.type
_entity_poly.pdbx_seq_one_letter_code
_entity_poly.pdbx_strand_id
1 'polypeptide(L)'
;MLTVEKPQPTVKDVKELLKSKDYAGYQPGSFVVGLLRKMNFDEDRLKAYNTPDECVDLLAKGSSNGGIAAVFDEIPYVKLFLANYCLKFTTIGPTYKTDGFGFAFPIGSPLVPYVSRSVLNVTEGVKMVQIERAWFGESTCSDSSTSLSSNSLGLDRFWGLFVMAVIAAVLGLIIFLTKFVHEHWCQAAAWDYISNPGFRTYLEMVDSAENPQVIVTLALEISSSFYPKPRAAF
;
A
#
# COMPACT_ATOMS: atom_id res chain seq x y z
N MET A 1 4.42 6.83 -10.51
CA MET A 1 3.63 6.22 -11.60
C MET A 1 2.45 5.51 -10.93
N LEU A 2 1.22 5.98 -11.14
CA LEU A 2 0.02 5.40 -10.55
C LEU A 2 -0.55 4.40 -11.56
N THR A 3 -0.20 3.13 -11.40
CA THR A 3 -0.89 2.04 -12.10
C THR A 3 -2.17 1.73 -11.33
N VAL A 4 -3.28 1.55 -12.07
CA VAL A 4 -4.57 1.11 -11.53
C VAL A 4 -4.35 -0.14 -10.67
N GLU A 5 -4.84 -0.09 -9.42
CA GLU A 5 -4.73 -1.21 -8.48
C GLU A 5 -5.71 -2.29 -8.95
N LYS A 6 -5.18 -3.35 -9.59
CA LYS A 6 -5.99 -4.51 -9.97
C LYS A 6 -6.44 -5.22 -8.68
N PRO A 7 -7.65 -5.82 -8.66
CA PRO A 7 -8.08 -6.63 -7.54
C PRO A 7 -7.00 -7.67 -7.21
N GLN A 8 -6.52 -7.68 -5.96
CA GLN A 8 -5.63 -8.73 -5.51
C GLN A 8 -6.46 -10.00 -5.32
N PRO A 9 -6.13 -11.10 -6.02
CA PRO A 9 -6.92 -12.30 -5.89
C PRO A 9 -6.71 -12.94 -4.52
N THR A 10 -7.80 -13.44 -3.93
CA THR A 10 -7.80 -14.14 -2.64
C THR A 10 -6.97 -15.42 -2.67
N VAL A 11 -6.88 -16.06 -3.84
CA VAL A 11 -6.14 -17.30 -4.08
C VAL A 11 -5.26 -17.12 -5.31
N LYS A 12 -4.04 -17.64 -5.33
CA LYS A 12 -3.11 -17.45 -6.47
C LYS A 12 -3.27 -18.51 -7.54
N ASP A 13 -3.53 -19.75 -7.12
CA ASP A 13 -3.73 -20.87 -8.03
C ASP A 13 -4.60 -21.98 -7.42
N VAL A 14 -4.96 -22.95 -8.26
CA VAL A 14 -5.79 -24.09 -7.85
C VAL A 14 -5.08 -24.99 -6.84
N LYS A 15 -3.74 -25.04 -6.82
CA LYS A 15 -3.00 -25.86 -5.85
C LYS A 15 -3.10 -25.28 -4.45
N GLU A 16 -3.04 -23.95 -4.33
CA GLU A 16 -3.30 -23.23 -3.08
C GLU A 16 -4.73 -23.49 -2.61
N LEU A 17 -5.72 -23.42 -3.51
CA LEU A 17 -7.12 -23.70 -3.19
C LEU A 17 -7.34 -25.14 -2.67
N LEU A 18 -6.63 -26.11 -3.24
CA LEU A 18 -6.65 -27.50 -2.78
C LEU A 18 -5.99 -27.63 -1.40
N LYS A 19 -4.85 -26.97 -1.20
CA LYS A 19 -4.06 -27.03 0.04
C LYS A 19 -4.75 -26.32 1.21
N SER A 20 -5.35 -25.16 0.99
CA SER A 20 -6.03 -24.36 2.03
C SER A 20 -7.34 -24.98 2.52
N LYS A 21 -7.82 -26.00 1.80
CA LYS A 21 -9.11 -26.61 2.02
C LYS A 21 -10.31 -25.66 1.85
N ASP A 22 -10.18 -24.65 0.98
CA ASP A 22 -11.26 -23.68 0.76
C ASP A 22 -12.42 -24.22 -0.09
N TYR A 23 -13.59 -23.60 0.07
CA TYR A 23 -14.77 -23.90 -0.74
C TYR A 23 -14.67 -23.34 -2.16
N ALA A 24 -15.11 -24.12 -3.14
CA ALA A 24 -15.17 -23.72 -4.55
C ALA A 24 -16.63 -23.71 -5.05
N GLY A 25 -16.97 -22.68 -5.82
CA GLY A 25 -18.29 -22.53 -6.43
C GLY A 25 -18.38 -23.13 -7.83
N TYR A 26 -19.54 -23.63 -8.20
CA TYR A 26 -19.87 -24.08 -9.56
C TYR A 26 -21.35 -23.90 -9.88
N GLN A 27 -21.71 -23.81 -11.16
CA GLN A 27 -23.11 -23.75 -11.57
C GLN A 27 -23.72 -25.18 -11.64
N PRO A 28 -24.91 -25.44 -11.06
CA PRO A 28 -25.54 -26.75 -11.12
C PRO A 28 -25.92 -27.13 -12.56
N GLY A 29 -25.83 -28.42 -12.87
CA GLY A 29 -26.04 -28.94 -14.23
C GLY A 29 -24.86 -28.75 -15.19
N SER A 30 -23.80 -28.04 -14.77
CA SER A 30 -22.58 -27.91 -15.57
C SER A 30 -21.69 -29.17 -15.48
N PHE A 31 -20.81 -29.36 -16.47
CA PHE A 31 -19.78 -30.38 -16.43
C PHE A 31 -18.66 -30.06 -15.41
N VAL A 32 -18.63 -28.82 -14.90
CA VAL A 32 -17.57 -28.30 -14.03
C VAL A 32 -17.44 -29.13 -12.75
N VAL A 33 -18.55 -29.59 -12.16
CA VAL A 33 -18.49 -30.45 -10.96
C VAL A 33 -17.70 -31.74 -11.22
N GLY A 34 -17.88 -32.36 -12.39
CA GLY A 34 -17.13 -33.55 -12.79
C GLY A 34 -15.65 -33.25 -13.06
N LEU A 35 -15.35 -32.05 -13.56
CA LEU A 35 -13.97 -31.58 -13.74
C LEU A 35 -13.28 -31.33 -12.38
N LEU A 36 -13.95 -30.67 -11.45
CA LEU A 36 -13.44 -30.41 -10.10
C LEU A 36 -13.16 -31.70 -9.34
N ARG A 37 -14.03 -32.71 -9.46
CA ARG A 37 -13.80 -34.05 -8.93
C ARG A 37 -12.54 -34.69 -9.48
N LYS A 38 -12.28 -34.58 -10.79
CA LYS A 38 -11.05 -35.08 -11.43
C LYS A 38 -9.80 -34.31 -10.98
N MET A 39 -9.95 -33.09 -10.50
CA MET A 39 -8.88 -32.27 -9.92
C MET A 39 -8.64 -32.54 -8.42
N ASN A 40 -9.32 -33.53 -7.84
CA ASN A 40 -9.24 -33.89 -6.41
C ASN A 40 -9.83 -32.82 -5.47
N PHE A 41 -10.87 -32.11 -5.88
CA PHE A 41 -11.70 -31.36 -4.93
C PHE A 41 -12.58 -32.31 -4.13
N ASP A 42 -12.67 -32.08 -2.81
CA ASP A 42 -13.59 -32.80 -1.95
C ASP A 42 -15.04 -32.34 -2.21
N GLU A 43 -15.99 -33.28 -2.34
CA GLU A 43 -17.39 -32.97 -2.70
C GLU A 43 -18.10 -32.09 -1.67
N ASP A 44 -17.79 -32.25 -0.39
CA ASP A 44 -18.32 -31.44 0.72
C ASP A 44 -17.83 -29.98 0.67
N ARG A 45 -16.81 -29.70 -0.14
CA ARG A 45 -16.24 -28.36 -0.34
C ARG A 45 -16.69 -27.69 -1.63
N LEU A 46 -17.60 -28.31 -2.37
CA LEU A 46 -18.19 -27.73 -3.58
C LEU A 46 -19.54 -27.10 -3.25
N LYS A 47 -19.74 -25.84 -3.66
CA LYS A 47 -21.01 -25.12 -3.48
C LYS A 47 -21.63 -24.76 -4.82
N ALA A 48 -22.85 -25.22 -5.03
CA ALA A 48 -23.65 -24.81 -6.17
C ALA A 48 -24.17 -23.38 -5.95
N TYR A 49 -24.23 -22.57 -7.01
CA TYR A 49 -24.97 -21.30 -7.05
C TYR A 49 -25.85 -21.25 -8.30
N ASN A 50 -26.99 -20.57 -8.21
CA ASN A 50 -27.99 -20.54 -9.29
C ASN A 50 -28.03 -19.21 -10.03
N THR A 51 -27.60 -18.12 -9.37
CA THR A 51 -27.65 -16.77 -9.95
C THR A 51 -26.29 -16.06 -9.84
N PRO A 52 -26.01 -15.07 -10.71
CA PRO A 52 -24.83 -14.24 -10.57
C PRO A 52 -24.74 -13.54 -9.21
N ASP A 53 -25.86 -13.07 -8.67
CA ASP A 53 -25.90 -12.36 -7.38
C ASP A 53 -25.56 -13.32 -6.21
N GLU A 54 -26.05 -14.56 -6.26
CA GLU A 54 -25.68 -15.59 -5.29
C GLU A 54 -24.18 -15.91 -5.36
N CYS A 55 -23.60 -15.95 -6.55
CA CYS A 55 -22.16 -16.11 -6.74
C CYS A 55 -21.37 -14.94 -6.11
N VAL A 56 -21.80 -13.71 -6.34
CA VAL A 56 -21.20 -12.51 -5.74
C VAL A 56 -21.26 -12.58 -4.22
N ASP A 57 -22.40 -12.93 -3.65
CA ASP A 57 -22.58 -13.04 -2.20
C ASP A 57 -21.70 -14.13 -1.58
N LEU A 58 -21.56 -15.28 -2.26
CA LEU A 58 -20.70 -16.37 -1.82
C LEU A 58 -19.22 -15.98 -1.88
N LEU A 59 -18.78 -15.32 -2.96
CA LEU A 59 -17.41 -14.81 -3.09
C LEU A 59 -17.11 -13.73 -2.04
N ALA A 60 -18.07 -12.83 -1.77
CA ALA A 60 -17.93 -11.76 -0.78
C ALA A 60 -17.84 -12.29 0.66
N LYS A 61 -18.58 -13.35 0.99
CA LYS A 61 -18.48 -14.04 2.29
C LYS A 61 -17.10 -14.66 2.48
N GLY A 62 -16.51 -15.20 1.41
CA GLY A 62 -15.27 -15.96 1.46
C GLY A 62 -15.44 -17.32 2.13
N SER A 63 -14.48 -18.20 1.91
CA SER A 63 -14.51 -19.60 2.39
C SER A 63 -14.66 -19.72 3.91
N SER A 64 -13.97 -18.86 4.68
CA SER A 64 -13.99 -18.86 6.15
C SER A 64 -15.35 -18.54 6.77
N ASN A 65 -16.20 -17.77 6.08
CA ASN A 65 -17.53 -17.37 6.57
C ASN A 65 -18.67 -18.15 5.89
N GLY A 66 -18.39 -19.38 5.44
CA GLY A 66 -19.38 -20.21 4.77
C GLY A 66 -19.73 -19.76 3.34
N GLY A 67 -18.89 -18.95 2.71
CA GLY A 67 -18.93 -18.62 1.29
C GLY A 67 -18.06 -19.56 0.44
N ILE A 68 -17.47 -19.00 -0.63
CA ILE A 68 -16.49 -19.65 -1.53
C ILE A 68 -15.27 -18.76 -1.70
N ALA A 69 -14.11 -19.35 -1.98
CA ALA A 69 -12.89 -18.61 -2.29
C ALA A 69 -12.66 -18.41 -3.79
N ALA A 70 -13.24 -19.27 -4.62
CA ALA A 70 -13.14 -19.19 -6.08
C ALA A 70 -14.38 -19.81 -6.74
N VAL A 71 -14.64 -19.41 -7.98
CA VAL A 71 -15.68 -20.00 -8.83
C VAL A 71 -15.03 -20.59 -10.08
N PHE A 72 -15.55 -21.74 -10.53
CA PHE A 72 -15.15 -22.35 -11.78
C PHE A 72 -16.35 -22.36 -12.73
N ASP A 73 -16.15 -21.84 -13.92
CA ASP A 73 -17.22 -21.62 -14.90
C ASP A 73 -16.60 -21.52 -16.32
N GLU A 74 -17.42 -21.66 -17.36
CA GLU A 74 -16.96 -21.52 -18.74
C GLU A 74 -16.53 -20.06 -19.04
N ILE A 75 -15.45 -19.90 -19.83
CA ILE A 75 -14.86 -18.60 -20.18
C ILE A 75 -15.88 -17.54 -20.62
N PRO A 76 -16.85 -17.79 -21.52
CA PRO A 76 -17.81 -16.76 -21.91
C PRO A 76 -18.70 -16.29 -20.74
N TYR A 77 -19.06 -17.17 -19.80
CA TYR A 77 -19.82 -16.78 -18.60
C TYR A 77 -18.95 -15.97 -17.66
N VAL A 78 -17.68 -16.36 -17.47
CA VAL A 78 -16.71 -15.59 -16.68
C VAL A 78 -16.47 -14.20 -17.30
N LYS A 79 -16.34 -14.10 -18.62
CA LYS A 79 -16.20 -12.82 -19.33
C LYS A 79 -17.41 -11.92 -19.08
N LEU A 80 -18.62 -12.47 -19.19
CA LEU A 80 -19.86 -11.74 -18.92
C LEU A 80 -19.96 -11.30 -17.45
N PHE A 81 -19.59 -12.18 -16.51
CA PHE A 81 -19.55 -11.87 -15.08
C PHE A 81 -18.59 -10.72 -14.79
N LEU A 82 -17.36 -10.78 -15.33
CA LEU A 82 -16.37 -9.72 -15.15
C LEU A 82 -16.78 -8.42 -15.82
N ALA A 83 -17.49 -8.44 -16.95
CA ALA A 83 -18.01 -7.22 -17.56
C ALA A 83 -18.91 -6.41 -16.59
N ASN A 84 -19.61 -7.09 -15.67
CA ASN A 84 -20.45 -6.46 -14.67
C ASN A 84 -19.75 -6.20 -13.33
N TYR A 85 -18.70 -6.96 -12.98
CA TYR A 85 -18.11 -6.96 -11.63
C TYR A 85 -16.57 -6.83 -11.58
N CYS A 86 -15.93 -6.37 -12.65
CA CYS A 86 -14.47 -6.35 -12.75
C CYS A 86 -13.70 -5.46 -11.75
N LEU A 87 -14.37 -4.54 -11.05
CA LEU A 87 -13.74 -3.77 -9.97
C LEU A 87 -13.55 -4.62 -8.69
N LYS A 88 -14.32 -5.70 -8.54
CA LYS A 88 -14.33 -6.54 -7.33
C LYS A 88 -13.66 -7.89 -7.53
N PHE A 89 -13.77 -8.45 -8.72
CA PHE A 89 -13.33 -9.82 -9.00
C PHE A 89 -12.34 -9.86 -10.17
N THR A 90 -11.51 -10.89 -10.16
CA THR A 90 -10.54 -11.17 -11.22
C THR A 90 -10.44 -12.68 -11.44
N THR A 91 -9.99 -13.08 -12.63
CA THR A 91 -9.60 -14.45 -12.92
C THR A 91 -8.17 -14.72 -12.47
N ILE A 92 -7.90 -15.99 -12.12
CA ILE A 92 -6.60 -16.50 -11.71
C ILE A 92 -6.32 -17.86 -12.34
N GLY A 93 -5.05 -18.22 -12.38
CA GLY A 93 -4.62 -19.56 -12.79
C GLY A 93 -4.74 -19.82 -14.29
N PRO A 94 -4.38 -21.05 -14.70
CA PRO A 94 -4.48 -21.45 -16.10
C PRO A 94 -5.94 -21.70 -16.49
N THR A 95 -6.28 -21.38 -17.73
CA THR A 95 -7.52 -21.85 -18.35
C THR A 95 -7.43 -23.35 -18.61
N TYR A 96 -8.38 -24.12 -18.08
CA TYR A 96 -8.48 -25.54 -18.37
C TYR A 96 -9.17 -25.77 -19.71
N LYS A 97 -8.48 -26.42 -20.65
CA LYS A 97 -9.06 -26.74 -21.96
C LYS A 97 -10.11 -27.84 -21.83
N THR A 98 -11.27 -27.59 -22.44
CA THR A 98 -12.41 -28.50 -22.52
C THR A 98 -12.91 -28.57 -23.96
N ASP A 99 -13.87 -29.45 -24.25
CA ASP A 99 -14.40 -29.70 -25.61
C ASP A 99 -15.25 -28.53 -26.17
N GLY A 100 -15.56 -27.53 -25.34
CA GLY A 100 -16.25 -26.30 -25.75
C GLY A 100 -17.76 -26.49 -25.97
N PHE A 101 -18.38 -25.51 -26.62
CA PHE A 101 -19.80 -25.50 -26.97
C PHE A 101 -20.03 -26.10 -28.35
N GLY A 102 -21.16 -26.79 -28.54
CA GLY A 102 -21.50 -27.43 -29.81
C GLY A 102 -23.00 -27.49 -30.07
N PHE A 103 -23.35 -27.79 -31.32
CA PHE A 103 -24.72 -28.03 -31.75
C PHE A 103 -24.97 -29.53 -31.83
N ALA A 104 -26.10 -29.98 -31.27
CA ALA A 104 -26.49 -31.38 -31.27
C ALA A 104 -27.57 -31.66 -32.31
N PHE A 105 -27.41 -32.75 -33.05
CA PHE A 105 -28.38 -33.25 -34.03
C PHE A 105 -28.59 -34.75 -33.86
N PRO A 106 -29.75 -35.30 -34.26
CA PRO A 106 -29.96 -36.74 -34.32
C PRO A 106 -28.89 -37.42 -35.19
N ILE A 107 -28.53 -38.65 -34.82
CA ILE A 107 -27.59 -39.47 -35.59
C ILE A 107 -28.13 -39.65 -37.02
N GLY A 108 -27.28 -39.38 -38.01
CA GLY A 108 -27.65 -39.43 -39.43
C GLY A 108 -28.30 -38.15 -39.98
N SER A 109 -28.43 -37.09 -39.17
CA SER A 109 -28.98 -35.82 -39.65
C SER A 109 -28.14 -35.22 -40.78
N PRO A 110 -28.76 -34.85 -41.92
CA PRO A 110 -28.06 -34.20 -43.02
C PRO A 110 -27.58 -32.80 -42.67
N LEU A 111 -28.06 -32.20 -41.57
CA LEU A 111 -27.71 -30.83 -41.14
C LEU A 111 -26.31 -30.72 -40.54
N VAL A 112 -25.75 -31.81 -40.01
CA VAL A 112 -24.44 -31.83 -39.35
C VAL A 112 -23.34 -31.20 -40.22
N PRO A 113 -23.10 -31.66 -41.47
CA PRO A 113 -22.05 -31.07 -42.31
C PRO A 113 -22.31 -29.61 -42.68
N TYR A 114 -23.57 -29.21 -42.87
CA TYR A 114 -23.93 -27.83 -43.20
C TYR A 114 -23.63 -26.90 -42.02
N VAL A 115 -24.12 -27.24 -40.83
CA VAL A 115 -23.93 -26.40 -39.63
C VAL A 115 -22.47 -26.36 -39.22
N SER A 116 -21.75 -27.49 -39.24
CA SER A 116 -20.32 -27.51 -38.93
C SER A 116 -19.50 -26.61 -39.86
N ARG A 117 -19.80 -26.61 -41.17
CA ARG A 117 -19.12 -25.72 -42.13
C ARG A 117 -19.50 -24.25 -41.91
N SER A 118 -20.76 -23.96 -41.57
CA SER A 118 -21.19 -22.61 -41.22
C SER A 118 -20.50 -22.09 -39.96
N VAL A 119 -20.35 -22.93 -38.94
CA VAL A 119 -19.62 -22.60 -37.70
C VAL A 119 -18.18 -22.24 -38.03
N LEU A 120 -17.46 -23.09 -38.78
CA LEU A 120 -16.07 -22.82 -39.20
C LEU A 120 -15.94 -21.48 -39.94
N ASN A 121 -16.83 -21.22 -40.90
CA ASN A 121 -16.83 -19.98 -41.67
C ASN A 121 -17.08 -18.72 -40.81
N VAL A 122 -17.84 -18.85 -39.72
CA VAL A 122 -18.06 -17.75 -38.76
C VAL A 122 -16.86 -17.60 -37.82
N THR A 123 -16.33 -18.71 -37.29
CA THR A 123 -15.27 -18.73 -36.27
C THR A 123 -13.90 -18.32 -36.82
N GLU A 124 -13.60 -18.65 -38.08
CA GLU A 124 -12.33 -18.27 -38.74
C GLU A 124 -12.35 -16.84 -39.30
N GLY A 125 -13.52 -16.19 -39.30
CA GLY A 125 -13.71 -14.85 -39.87
C GLY A 125 -13.83 -13.74 -38.83
N VAL A 126 -13.83 -12.49 -39.33
CA VAL A 126 -14.10 -11.28 -38.52
C VAL A 126 -15.48 -11.25 -37.88
N LYS A 127 -16.42 -12.07 -38.35
CA LYS A 127 -17.78 -12.16 -37.81
C LYS A 127 -17.78 -12.62 -36.35
N MET A 128 -16.93 -13.57 -35.97
CA MET A 128 -16.85 -14.01 -34.57
C MET A 128 -16.47 -12.87 -33.63
N VAL A 129 -15.47 -12.06 -34.02
CA VAL A 129 -15.03 -10.90 -33.23
C VAL A 129 -16.15 -9.85 -33.10
N GLN A 130 -16.93 -9.64 -34.17
CA GLN A 130 -18.09 -8.74 -34.13
C GLN A 130 -19.18 -9.24 -33.19
N ILE A 131 -19.46 -10.55 -33.21
CA ILE A 131 -20.40 -11.19 -32.28
C ILE A 131 -19.89 -11.05 -30.85
N GLU A 132 -18.63 -11.38 -30.57
CA GLU A 132 -18.05 -11.23 -29.22
C GLU A 132 -18.17 -9.79 -28.71
N ARG A 133 -17.83 -8.79 -29.54
CA ARG A 133 -17.97 -7.38 -29.16
C ARG A 133 -19.43 -6.96 -28.94
N ALA A 134 -20.36 -7.45 -29.76
CA ALA A 134 -21.77 -7.11 -29.63
C ALA A 134 -22.41 -7.66 -28.35
N TRP A 135 -22.00 -8.86 -27.92
CA TRP A 135 -22.59 -9.54 -26.76
C TRP A 135 -21.85 -9.27 -25.44
N PHE A 136 -20.52 -9.17 -25.47
CA PHE A 136 -19.70 -8.96 -24.28
C PHE A 136 -19.22 -7.51 -24.11
N GLY A 137 -19.49 -6.65 -25.11
CA GLY A 137 -18.99 -5.28 -25.12
C GLY A 137 -17.48 -5.19 -25.35
N GLU A 138 -16.96 -3.97 -25.26
CA GLU A 138 -15.55 -3.76 -24.98
C GLU A 138 -15.39 -3.85 -23.46
N SER A 139 -14.38 -4.58 -22.96
CA SER A 139 -14.15 -4.74 -21.52
C SER A 139 -13.60 -3.45 -20.91
N THR A 140 -14.36 -2.36 -20.99
CA THR A 140 -14.10 -1.12 -20.29
C THR A 140 -14.65 -1.28 -18.89
N CYS A 141 -13.78 -1.74 -17.99
CA CYS A 141 -13.88 -1.40 -16.59
C CYS A 141 -13.57 0.10 -16.46
N SER A 142 -14.43 0.93 -17.06
CA SER A 142 -14.37 2.38 -16.92
C SER A 142 -14.98 2.70 -15.58
N ASP A 143 -14.20 3.37 -14.74
CA ASP A 143 -14.67 3.95 -13.51
C ASP A 143 -15.94 4.75 -13.80
N SER A 144 -17.09 4.26 -13.33
CA SER A 144 -18.21 5.16 -13.07
C SER A 144 -17.75 6.03 -11.90
N SER A 145 -17.16 7.16 -12.27
CA SER A 145 -16.60 8.21 -11.43
C SER A 145 -17.65 8.95 -10.60
N THR A 146 -18.64 8.22 -10.07
CA THR A 146 -19.73 8.79 -9.28
C THR A 146 -19.95 8.10 -7.93
N SER A 147 -19.19 7.05 -7.57
CA SER A 147 -19.35 6.46 -6.22
C SER A 147 -18.13 5.74 -5.63
N LEU A 148 -16.95 5.79 -6.25
CA LEU A 148 -15.74 5.32 -5.58
C LEU A 148 -15.27 6.40 -4.62
N SER A 149 -15.55 6.17 -3.34
CA SER A 149 -14.81 6.69 -2.19
C SER A 149 -13.37 6.93 -2.62
N SER A 150 -13.04 8.20 -2.76
CA SER A 150 -11.75 8.68 -3.18
C SER A 150 -10.71 8.01 -2.28
N ASN A 151 -9.92 7.07 -2.83
CA ASN A 151 -8.58 6.77 -2.35
C ASN A 151 -7.68 7.99 -2.63
N SER A 152 -8.13 9.17 -2.21
CA SER A 152 -7.29 10.28 -1.81
C SER A 152 -6.24 9.66 -0.89
N LEU A 153 -4.97 9.87 -1.22
CA LEU A 153 -3.88 9.52 -0.33
C LEU A 153 -4.09 10.30 0.97
N GLY A 154 -4.82 9.70 1.91
CA GLY A 154 -5.11 10.30 3.20
C GLY A 154 -3.80 10.68 3.89
N LEU A 155 -3.82 11.81 4.59
CA LEU A 155 -2.71 12.30 5.40
C LEU A 155 -2.17 11.21 6.36
N ASP A 156 -2.98 10.20 6.70
CA ASP A 156 -2.57 8.99 7.43
C ASP A 156 -1.37 8.26 6.83
N ARG A 157 -1.29 8.09 5.50
CA ARG A 157 -0.14 7.41 4.87
C ARG A 157 1.12 8.29 4.83
N PHE A 158 0.96 9.61 4.99
CA PHE A 158 2.06 10.58 4.99
C PHE A 158 2.45 11.06 6.39
N TRP A 159 1.90 10.46 7.44
CA TRP A 159 2.23 10.76 8.83
C TRP A 159 3.75 10.75 9.08
N GLY A 160 4.47 9.79 8.48
CA GLY A 160 5.92 9.69 8.60
C GLY A 160 6.66 10.94 8.12
N LEU A 161 6.21 11.59 7.03
CA LEU A 161 6.84 12.81 6.52
C LEU A 161 6.61 13.99 7.46
N PHE A 162 5.41 14.09 8.04
CA PHE A 162 5.09 15.15 9.00
C PHE A 162 5.90 15.01 10.29
N VAL A 163 6.03 13.79 10.81
CA VAL A 163 6.86 13.50 12.00
C VAL A 163 8.32 13.90 11.76
N MET A 164 8.89 13.55 10.61
CA MET A 164 10.28 13.90 10.28
C MET A 164 10.48 15.41 10.19
N ALA A 165 9.53 16.15 9.59
CA ALA A 165 9.59 17.61 9.52
C ALA A 165 9.52 18.26 10.91
N VAL A 166 8.64 17.77 11.79
CA VAL A 166 8.52 18.27 13.17
C VAL A 166 9.79 18.01 13.97
N ILE A 167 10.37 16.81 13.88
CA ILE A 167 11.63 16.47 14.57
C ILE A 167 12.76 17.40 14.11
N ALA A 168 12.90 17.63 12.81
CA ALA A 168 13.91 18.54 12.27
C ALA A 168 13.74 19.97 12.79
N ALA A 169 12.49 20.47 12.84
CA ALA A 169 12.19 21.79 13.37
C ALA A 169 12.51 21.93 14.87
N VAL A 170 12.16 20.92 15.67
CA VAL A 170 12.45 20.91 17.12
C VAL A 170 13.95 20.86 17.39
N LEU A 171 14.71 20.03 16.66
CA LEU A 171 16.16 19.98 16.79
C LEU A 171 16.80 21.33 16.42
N GLY A 172 16.34 21.97 15.34
CA GLY A 172 16.79 23.31 14.97
C GLY A 172 16.52 24.35 16.06
N LEU A 173 15.33 24.31 16.66
CA LEU A 173 14.94 25.20 17.75
C LEU A 173 15.80 24.99 19.01
N ILE A 174 16.10 23.74 19.39
CA ILE A 174 16.97 23.43 20.53
C ILE A 174 18.39 23.96 20.30
N ILE A 175 18.95 23.76 19.10
CA ILE A 175 20.29 24.27 18.75
C ILE A 175 20.31 25.81 18.81
N PHE A 176 19.26 26.46 18.31
CA PHE A 176 19.15 27.91 18.37
C PHE A 176 19.08 28.41 19.82
N LEU A 177 18.24 27.81 20.65
CA LEU A 177 18.11 28.17 22.06
C LEU A 177 19.40 27.94 22.84
N THR A 178 20.09 26.83 22.63
CA THR A 178 21.38 26.57 23.31
C THR A 178 22.45 27.59 22.92
N LYS A 179 22.52 27.99 21.65
CA LYS A 179 23.42 29.06 21.21
C LYS A 179 23.04 30.42 21.81
N PHE A 180 21.76 30.78 21.75
CA PHE A 180 21.23 32.03 22.31
C PHE A 180 21.52 32.13 23.81
N VAL A 181 21.26 31.06 24.56
CA VAL A 181 21.57 30.95 25.99
C VAL A 181 23.08 31.04 26.20
N HIS A 182 23.91 30.30 25.47
CA HIS A 182 25.36 30.37 25.68
C HIS A 182 25.93 31.78 25.46
N GLU A 183 25.46 32.47 24.42
CA GLU A 183 25.90 33.84 24.10
C GLU A 183 25.46 34.86 25.17
N HIS A 184 24.19 34.81 25.59
CA HIS A 184 23.67 35.76 26.58
C HIS A 184 24.06 35.44 28.03
N TRP A 185 24.24 34.16 28.38
CA TRP A 185 24.71 33.77 29.71
C TRP A 185 26.21 34.02 29.88
N CYS A 186 27.00 33.94 28.80
CA CYS A 186 28.40 34.35 28.85
C CYS A 186 28.54 35.87 29.07
N GLN A 187 27.65 36.67 28.47
CA GLN A 187 27.58 38.11 28.75
C GLN A 187 27.10 38.42 30.17
N ALA A 188 26.06 37.75 30.66
CA ALA A 188 25.55 37.95 32.02
C ALA A 188 26.57 37.54 33.09
N ALA A 189 27.25 36.40 32.93
CA ALA A 189 28.31 35.95 33.83
C ALA A 189 29.54 36.89 33.80
N ALA A 190 29.90 37.43 32.64
CA ALA A 190 30.95 38.44 32.54
C ALA A 190 30.57 39.76 33.23
N TRP A 191 29.31 40.20 33.12
CA TRP A 191 28.80 41.40 33.79
C TRP A 191 28.66 41.22 35.31
N ASP A 192 28.23 40.06 35.80
CA ASP A 192 28.19 39.75 37.24
C ASP A 192 29.60 39.71 37.85
N TYR A 193 30.61 39.28 37.09
CA TYR A 193 32.01 39.29 37.53
C TYR A 193 32.61 40.71 37.56
N ILE A 194 32.30 41.54 36.55
CA ILE A 194 32.76 42.94 36.45
C ILE A 194 32.04 43.84 37.48
N SER A 195 30.78 43.56 37.81
CA SER A 195 29.99 44.34 38.77
C SER A 195 30.22 43.96 40.24
N ASN A 196 31.02 42.93 40.51
CA ASN A 196 31.39 42.52 41.87
C ASN A 196 32.11 43.68 42.60
N PRO A 197 31.65 44.10 43.79
CA PRO A 197 32.24 45.23 44.52
C PRO A 197 33.74 45.07 44.76
N GLY A 198 34.24 43.84 44.94
CA GLY A 198 35.68 43.59 45.08
C GLY A 198 36.48 43.99 43.83
N PHE A 199 35.99 43.70 42.63
CA PHE A 199 36.66 44.04 41.37
C PHE A 199 36.70 45.56 41.15
N ARG A 200 35.62 46.26 41.54
CA ARG A 200 35.57 47.74 41.55
C ARG A 200 36.64 48.36 42.46
N THR A 201 36.87 47.77 43.64
CA THR A 201 37.92 48.22 44.57
C THR A 201 39.32 48.02 43.99
N TYR A 202 39.57 46.92 43.28
CA TYR A 202 40.87 46.69 42.62
C TYR A 202 41.13 47.69 41.48
N LEU A 203 40.11 48.06 40.70
CA LEU A 203 40.24 49.09 39.67
C LEU A 203 40.50 50.48 40.26
N GLU A 204 39.82 50.85 41.35
CA GLU A 204 40.09 52.10 42.09
C GLU A 204 41.50 52.11 42.71
N MET A 205 42.03 50.95 43.16
CA MET A 205 43.42 50.81 43.63
C MET A 205 44.45 50.97 42.51
N VAL A 206 44.17 50.48 41.31
CA VAL A 206 45.05 50.65 40.14
C VAL A 206 45.06 52.11 39.67
N ASP A 207 43.91 52.78 39.69
CA ASP A 207 43.78 54.18 39.27
C ASP A 207 44.41 55.17 40.28
N SER A 208 44.51 54.76 41.56
CA SER A 208 45.17 55.53 42.62
C SER A 208 46.67 55.23 42.77
N ALA A 209 47.21 54.25 42.04
CA ALA A 209 48.62 53.86 42.16
C ALA A 209 49.51 54.70 41.22
N GLU A 210 50.35 55.57 41.78
CA GLU A 210 51.31 56.36 40.98
C GLU A 210 52.61 55.59 40.64
N ASN A 211 52.81 54.40 41.22
CA ASN A 211 54.03 53.60 41.01
C ASN A 211 53.84 52.55 39.90
N PRO A 212 54.62 52.63 38.79
CA PRO A 212 54.50 51.71 37.66
C PRO A 212 54.69 50.23 38.02
N GLN A 213 55.53 49.91 39.02
CA GLN A 213 55.77 48.53 39.45
C GLN A 213 54.55 47.92 40.17
N VAL A 214 53.78 48.75 40.87
CA VAL A 214 52.56 48.33 41.57
C VAL A 214 51.44 48.07 40.57
N ILE A 215 51.30 48.94 39.56
CA ILE A 215 50.34 48.76 38.45
C ILE A 215 50.61 47.43 37.72
N VAL A 216 51.87 47.14 37.38
CA VAL A 216 52.24 45.90 36.69
C VAL A 216 51.97 44.66 37.55
N THR A 217 52.24 44.73 38.85
CA THR A 217 51.98 43.62 39.78
C THR A 217 50.48 43.34 39.92
N LEU A 218 49.66 44.38 40.12
CA LEU A 218 48.20 44.26 40.21
C LEU A 218 47.58 43.76 38.89
N ALA A 219 48.08 44.21 37.74
CA ALA A 219 47.62 43.75 36.43
C ALA A 219 47.96 42.27 36.17
N LEU A 220 49.14 41.80 36.62
CA LEU A 220 49.53 40.39 36.54
C LEU A 220 48.68 39.50 37.46
N GLU A 221 48.33 39.99 38.65
CA GLU A 221 47.51 39.27 39.62
C GLU A 221 46.06 39.10 39.12
N ILE A 222 45.50 40.15 38.50
CA ILE A 222 44.21 40.11 37.80
C ILE A 222 44.25 39.10 36.63
N SER A 223 45.30 39.14 35.80
CA SER A 223 45.49 38.20 34.68
C SER A 223 45.56 36.73 35.14
N SER A 224 46.21 36.47 36.29
CA SER A 224 46.32 35.12 36.87
C SER A 224 44.99 34.58 37.41
N SER A 225 44.09 35.46 37.87
CA SER A 225 42.74 35.11 38.34
C SER A 225 41.77 34.83 37.18
N PHE A 226 42.05 35.37 36.00
CA PHE A 226 41.25 35.17 34.78
C PHE A 226 41.48 33.83 34.06
N TYR A 227 42.56 33.09 34.38
CA TYR A 227 42.81 31.75 33.83
C TYR A 227 42.47 30.66 34.85
N PRO A 228 41.32 29.98 34.75
CA PRO A 228 41.05 28.82 35.60
C PRO A 228 42.05 27.70 35.28
N LYS A 229 42.80 27.28 36.29
CA LYS A 229 43.64 26.07 36.25
C LYS A 229 42.75 24.89 35.83
N PRO A 230 43.11 24.08 34.82
CA PRO A 230 42.26 22.97 34.38
C PRO A 230 42.05 22.02 35.56
N ARG A 231 40.79 21.81 35.95
CA ARG A 231 40.42 20.78 36.93
C ARG A 231 40.84 19.44 36.32
N ALA A 232 41.82 18.80 36.94
CA ALA A 232 42.21 17.44 36.61
C ALA A 232 40.99 16.53 36.76
N ALA A 233 40.66 15.82 35.67
CA ALA A 233 39.67 14.77 35.68
C ALA A 233 40.19 13.59 36.53
N PHE A 234 39.37 13.15 37.47
CA PHE A 234 39.37 11.79 38.01
C PHE A 234 37.92 11.34 38.10
#